data_AF-A0AAU9RG58-F1
#
_entry.id   AF-A0AAU9RG58-F1
#
_cell.length_a   1.000
_cell.length_b   1.000
_cell.length_c   1.000
_cell.angle_alpha   90.00
_cell.angle_beta   90.00
_cell.angle_gamma   90.00
#
_symmetry.space_group_name_H-M   'P 1'
#
loop_
_entity.id
_entity.type
_entity.pdbx_description
1 polymer ?
#
loop_
_entity_poly.entity_id
_entity_poly.type
_entity_poly.pdbx_seq_one_letter_code
_entity_poly.pdbx_strand_id
1 'polypeptide(L)'
;MSSRRARASNLGEDEINELVSKLQALLPHSSSRCTRREQMPPWKILEETCGYIKRLHREVDNLSERISQLLASTDATGDVDVADFVRSLLRQ
;
A
#
# COMPACT_ATOMS: atom_id res chain seq x y z
N MET A 1 -19.77 24.18 32.86
CA MET A 1 -19.88 23.66 31.48
C MET A 1 -18.83 22.60 31.27
N SER A 2 -19.27 21.41 30.86
CA SER A 2 -18.57 20.14 30.98
C SER A 2 -17.19 20.13 30.34
N SER A 3 -16.21 19.71 31.15
CA SER A 3 -14.85 19.40 30.73
C SER A 3 -14.90 18.26 29.71
N ARG A 4 -14.83 18.60 28.41
CA ARG A 4 -14.49 17.65 27.36
C ARG A 4 -13.00 17.34 27.46
N ARG A 5 -12.59 16.70 28.56
CA ARG A 5 -11.38 15.87 28.51
C ARG A 5 -11.77 14.71 27.61
N ALA A 6 -11.47 14.85 26.33
CA ALA A 6 -11.39 13.71 25.43
C ALA A 6 -10.62 12.66 26.21
N ARG A 7 -11.32 11.59 26.57
CA ARG A 7 -10.67 10.36 27.02
C ARG A 7 -9.76 10.02 25.84
N ALA A 8 -8.48 10.35 25.95
CA ALA A 8 -7.44 9.49 25.45
C ALA A 8 -7.62 8.19 26.25
N SER A 9 -8.69 7.47 25.94
CA SER A 9 -8.97 6.14 26.44
C SER A 9 -7.74 5.37 26.03
N ASN A 10 -6.98 4.94 27.03
CA ASN A 10 -5.87 4.01 26.87
C ASN A 10 -6.25 3.03 25.76
N LEU A 11 -5.64 3.18 24.57
CA LEU A 11 -5.84 2.22 23.49
C LEU A 11 -5.57 0.86 24.13
N GLY A 12 -6.60 0.03 24.19
CA GLY A 12 -6.47 -1.27 24.83
C GLY A 12 -5.47 -2.10 24.07
N GLU A 13 -4.74 -2.96 24.76
CA GLU A 13 -3.85 -3.95 24.13
C GLU A 13 -4.58 -4.73 23.03
N ASP A 14 -5.87 -5.01 23.22
CA ASP A 14 -6.75 -5.64 22.23
C ASP A 14 -6.91 -4.83 20.93
N GLU A 15 -7.06 -3.51 21.03
CA GLU A 15 -7.20 -2.61 19.86
C GLU A 15 -5.88 -2.52 19.09
N ILE A 16 -4.75 -2.51 19.82
CA ILE A 16 -3.40 -2.56 19.24
C ILE A 16 -3.21 -3.89 18.49
N ASN A 17 -3.58 -5.02 19.11
CA ASN A 17 -3.48 -6.35 18.50
C ASN A 17 -4.39 -6.51 17.28
N GLU A 18 -5.60 -5.96 17.32
CA GLU A 18 -6.52 -5.96 16.17
C GLU A 18 -5.93 -5.16 15.00
N LEU A 19 -5.39 -3.96 15.29
CA LEU A 19 -4.73 -3.13 14.27
C LEU A 19 -3.54 -3.86 13.64
N VAL A 20 -2.66 -4.44 14.47
CA VAL A 20 -1.50 -5.19 14.02
C VAL A 20 -1.92 -6.37 13.12
N SER A 21 -2.97 -7.09 13.50
CA SER A 21 -3.52 -8.21 12.70
C SER A 21 -4.03 -7.74 11.34
N LYS A 22 -4.75 -6.62 11.28
CA LYS A 22 -5.22 -6.03 10.02
C LYS A 22 -4.05 -5.60 9.13
N LEU A 23 -3.03 -4.97 9.70
CA LEU A 23 -1.83 -4.54 8.96
C LEU A 23 -1.07 -5.73 8.37
N GLN A 24 -0.91 -6.81 9.14
CA GLN A 24 -0.27 -8.03 8.65
C GLN A 24 -1.01 -8.64 7.45
N ALA A 25 -2.34 -8.61 7.44
CA ALA A 25 -3.15 -9.15 6.35
C ALA A 25 -2.98 -8.37 5.02
N LEU A 26 -2.59 -7.10 5.10
CA LEU A 26 -2.41 -6.22 3.93
C LEU A 26 -1.00 -6.30 3.31
N LEU A 27 -0.03 -6.93 3.98
CA LEU A 27 1.36 -6.98 3.49
C LEU A 27 1.56 -8.04 2.40
N PRO A 28 2.29 -7.73 1.31
CA PRO A 28 2.40 -8.56 0.11
C PRO A 28 3.44 -9.67 0.26
N HIS A 29 3.34 -10.53 1.27
CA HIS A 29 4.10 -11.79 1.39
C HIS A 29 3.39 -12.76 2.34
N SER A 30 2.05 -12.80 2.30
CA SER A 30 1.19 -13.51 3.27
C SER A 30 1.31 -15.05 3.26
N SER A 31 1.78 -15.66 2.17
CA SER A 31 1.57 -17.10 1.92
C SER A 31 2.71 -18.06 2.25
N SER A 32 3.98 -17.66 2.33
CA SER A 32 5.09 -18.65 2.41
C SER A 32 5.65 -18.94 3.81
N ARG A 33 5.31 -18.16 4.84
CA ARG A 33 5.83 -18.35 6.21
C ARG A 33 4.84 -17.89 7.30
N CYS A 34 3.63 -18.47 7.34
CA CYS A 34 2.65 -18.20 8.42
C CYS A 34 3.26 -18.29 9.83
N THR A 35 4.23 -19.18 10.05
CA THR A 35 4.91 -19.37 11.34
C THR A 35 5.80 -18.20 11.79
N ARG A 36 6.21 -17.29 10.90
CA ARG A 36 7.11 -16.17 11.25
C ARG A 36 6.37 -14.88 11.62
N ARG A 37 5.10 -14.75 11.23
CA ARG A 37 4.31 -13.53 11.43
C ARG A 37 3.75 -13.40 12.84
N GLU A 38 3.33 -14.50 13.45
CA GLU A 38 2.86 -14.53 14.85
C GLU A 38 3.97 -14.16 15.85
N GLN A 39 5.24 -14.22 15.44
CA GLN A 39 6.40 -13.89 16.27
C GLN A 39 7.01 -12.51 15.96
N MET A 40 6.46 -11.74 15.01
CA MET A 40 7.01 -10.42 14.71
C MET A 40 6.51 -9.39 15.73
N PRO A 41 7.42 -8.60 16.32
CA PRO A 41 7.01 -7.56 17.26
C PRO A 41 6.20 -6.47 16.52
N PRO A 42 5.19 -5.85 17.16
CA PRO A 42 4.30 -4.86 16.55
C PRO A 42 5.01 -3.74 15.77
N TRP A 43 6.12 -3.22 16.31
CA TRP A 43 6.89 -2.15 15.65
C TRP A 43 7.45 -2.55 14.29
N LYS A 44 7.80 -3.82 14.10
CA LYS A 44 8.36 -4.33 12.85
C LYS A 44 7.28 -4.52 11.79
N ILE A 45 6.06 -4.86 12.21
CA ILE A 45 4.88 -4.91 11.33
C ILE A 45 4.54 -3.50 10.86
N LEU A 46 4.60 -2.51 11.75
CA LEU A 46 4.44 -1.10 11.37
C LEU A 46 5.54 -0.64 10.39
N GLU A 47 6.79 -1.03 10.62
CA GLU A 47 7.90 -0.72 9.71
C GLU A 47 7.67 -1.31 8.31
N GLU A 48 7.32 -2.61 8.23
CA GLU A 48 7.02 -3.27 6.96
C GLU A 48 5.81 -2.64 6.26
N THR A 49 4.77 -2.27 7.02
CA THR A 49 3.57 -1.58 6.51
C THR A 49 3.95 -0.23 5.91
N CYS A 50 4.71 0.60 6.64
CA CYS A 50 5.20 1.88 6.14
C CYS A 50 6.09 1.70 4.90
N GLY A 51 6.93 0.67 4.89
CA GLY A 51 7.75 0.31 3.73
C GLY A 51 6.92 -0.12 2.52
N TYR A 52 5.84 -0.86 2.74
CA TYR A 52 4.93 -1.27 1.68
C TYR A 52 4.14 -0.08 1.11
N ILE A 53 3.60 0.79 1.96
CA ILE A 53 2.94 2.03 1.54
C ILE A 53 3.88 2.87 0.67
N LYS A 54 5.15 3.05 1.09
CA LYS A 54 6.15 3.78 0.29
C LYS A 54 6.41 3.15 -1.07
N ARG A 55 6.43 1.81 -1.16
CA ARG A 55 6.60 1.10 -2.44
C ARG A 55 5.37 1.28 -3.32
N LEU A 56 4.16 1.12 -2.77
CA LEU A 56 2.91 1.36 -3.50
C LEU A 56 2.85 2.78 -4.07
N HIS A 57 3.20 3.80 -3.28
CA HIS A 57 3.25 5.17 -3.78
C HIS A 57 4.22 5.31 -4.96
N ARG A 58 5.43 4.74 -4.86
CA ARG A 58 6.40 4.76 -5.96
C ARG A 58 5.90 4.03 -7.21
N GLU A 59 5.21 2.91 -7.04
CA GLU A 59 4.61 2.15 -8.16
C GLU A 59 3.51 2.98 -8.83
N VAL A 60 2.65 3.63 -8.05
CA VAL A 60 1.62 4.56 -8.55
C VAL A 60 2.26 5.75 -9.27
N ASP A 61 3.28 6.37 -8.69
CA ASP A 61 3.98 7.52 -9.30
C ASP A 61 4.64 7.12 -10.62
N ASN A 62 5.35 5.98 -10.66
CA ASN A 62 5.98 5.48 -11.88
C ASN A 62 4.96 5.12 -12.95
N LEU A 63 3.84 4.49 -12.56
CA LEU A 63 2.76 4.16 -13.48
C LEU A 63 2.13 5.44 -14.05
N SER A 64 1.88 6.44 -13.20
CA SER A 64 1.33 7.74 -13.58
C SER A 64 2.25 8.47 -14.56
N GLU A 65 3.56 8.47 -14.32
CA GLU A 65 4.54 9.08 -15.22
C GLU A 65 4.57 8.38 -16.58
N ARG A 66 4.61 7.03 -16.59
CA ARG A 66 4.59 6.24 -17.82
C ARG A 66 3.35 6.51 -18.65
N ILE A 67 2.17 6.53 -18.03
CA ILE A 67 0.91 6.89 -18.69
C ILE A 67 0.99 8.31 -19.27
N SER A 68 1.51 9.28 -18.51
CA SER A 68 1.61 10.68 -18.94
C SER A 68 2.53 10.86 -20.16
N GLN A 69 3.71 10.22 -20.14
CA GLN A 69 4.66 10.26 -21.27
C GLN A 69 4.05 9.66 -22.54
N LEU A 70 3.26 8.59 -22.39
CA LEU A 70 2.66 7.89 -23.53
C LEU A 70 1.45 8.62 -24.11
N LEU A 71 0.65 9.29 -23.28
CA LEU A 71 -0.40 10.19 -23.78
C LEU A 71 0.24 11.34 -24.59
N ALA A 72 1.31 11.94 -24.07
CA ALA A 72 2.04 12.99 -24.79
C ALA A 72 2.67 12.50 -26.11
N SER A 73 3.14 11.24 -26.18
CA SER A 73 3.66 10.66 -27.43
C SER A 73 2.56 10.33 -28.43
N THR A 74 1.40 9.85 -27.96
CA THR A 74 0.24 9.51 -28.82
C THR A 74 -0.31 10.75 -29.51
N ASP A 75 -0.40 11.87 -28.79
CA ASP A 75 -0.78 13.17 -29.35
C ASP A 75 0.23 13.70 -30.39
N ALA A 76 1.50 13.27 -30.29
CA ALA A 76 2.57 13.70 -31.19
C ALA A 76 2.73 12.81 -32.44
N THR A 77 2.49 11.50 -32.36
CA THR A 77 2.72 10.54 -33.46
C THR A 77 1.44 9.96 -34.07
N GLY A 78 0.26 10.20 -33.48
CA GLY A 78 -1.05 9.86 -34.05
C GLY A 78 -1.39 8.37 -34.17
N ASP A 79 -0.45 7.48 -33.87
CA ASP A 79 -0.58 6.02 -34.04
C ASP A 79 0.12 5.27 -32.89
N VAL A 80 -0.57 5.14 -31.76
CA VAL A 80 -0.18 4.22 -30.67
C VAL A 80 -1.42 3.42 -30.30
N ASP A 81 -1.36 2.08 -30.44
CA ASP A 81 -2.44 1.19 -30.01
C ASP A 81 -2.47 1.16 -28.46
N VAL A 82 -3.30 2.04 -27.91
CA VAL A 82 -3.57 2.16 -26.47
C VAL A 82 -4.00 0.81 -25.86
N ALA A 83 -4.62 -0.08 -26.65
CA ALA A 83 -5.07 -1.38 -26.15
C ALA A 83 -3.90 -2.32 -25.83
N ASP A 84 -2.85 -2.33 -26.64
CA ASP A 84 -1.64 -3.13 -26.37
C ASP A 84 -0.85 -2.60 -25.18
N PHE A 85 -0.89 -1.29 -24.95
CA PHE A 85 -0.28 -0.68 -23.77
C PHE A 85 -1.04 -1.01 -22.48
N VAL A 86 -2.37 -0.93 -22.47
CA VAL A 86 -3.19 -1.35 -21.32
C VAL A 86 -2.92 -2.83 -20.99
N ARG A 87 -2.78 -3.70 -22.01
CA ARG A 87 -2.40 -5.10 -21.81
C ARG A 87 -1.00 -5.26 -21.21
N SER A 88 -0.04 -4.41 -21.57
CA SER A 88 1.32 -4.38 -21.02
C SER A 88 1.34 -3.94 -19.55
N LEU A 89 0.54 -2.93 -19.19
CA LEU A 89 0.39 -2.47 -17.80
C LEU A 89 -0.26 -3.52 -16.89
N LEU A 90 -1.26 -4.23 -17.39
CA LEU A 90 -1.99 -5.26 -16.63
C LEU A 90 -1.21 -6.59 -16.49
N ARG A 91 -0.06 -6.75 -17.14
CA ARG A 91 0.79 -7.95 -17.07
C ARG A 91 1.93 -7.85 -16.06
N GLN A 92 2.03 -6.74 -15.32
CA GLN A 92 2.95 -6.58 -14.18
C GLN A 92 2.28 -7.05 -12.89
#